data_AF-A0A971UG14-F1
#
_entry.id   AF-A0A971UG14-F1
#
_cell.length_a   1.000
_cell.length_b   1.000
_cell.length_c   1.000
_cell.angle_alpha   90.00
_cell.angle_beta   90.00
_cell.angle_gamma   90.00
#
_symmetry.space_group_name_H-M   'P 1'
#
loop_
_entity.id
_entity.type
_entity.pdbx_description
1 polymer ?
#
loop_
_entity_poly.entity_id
_entity_poly.type
_entity_poly.pdbx_seq_one_letter_code
_entity_poly.pdbx_strand_id
1 'polypeptide(L)'
;MGSGPAGPAVDRHAFAAPWTDRQVLLVGVGDSIIAGLGARTAAHGYFSRLVACPPDEHPDMAGLCLSAVLPHLSTLNIAVSGSNSLDHVQAVQEHLPRQAAETLGLVVLTTGGNDLIHWYGRQPPREGAMYGATLAQAEPWIEAFAQTPSGAHS
;
A
#
# COMPACT_ATOMS: atom_id res chain seq x y z
N MET A 1 1.96 -4.79 22.42
CA MET A 1 0.61 -4.75 21.83
C MET A 1 -0.09 -3.53 22.41
N GLY A 2 -0.48 -2.58 21.57
CA GLY A 2 -1.17 -1.37 22.06
C GLY A 2 -2.59 -1.72 22.50
N SER A 3 -2.97 -1.29 23.71
CA SER A 3 -4.36 -1.32 24.17
C SER A 3 -4.92 0.10 24.05
N GLY A 4 -5.71 0.34 23.02
CA GLY A 4 -6.39 1.60 22.75
C GLY A 4 -7.48 1.39 21.71
N PRO A 5 -8.50 2.25 21.63
CA PRO A 5 -9.50 2.15 20.58
C PRO A 5 -8.80 2.22 19.22
N ALA A 6 -9.17 1.32 18.31
CA ALA A 6 -8.56 1.20 16.97
C ALA A 6 -8.81 2.42 16.05
N GLY A 7 -9.46 3.46 16.57
CA GLY A 7 -9.89 4.65 15.86
C GLY A 7 -11.27 5.11 16.35
N PRO A 8 -11.80 6.21 15.81
CA PRO A 8 -13.21 6.55 15.99
C PRO A 8 -14.10 5.45 15.40
N ALA A 9 -15.34 5.35 15.89
CA ALA A 9 -16.32 4.45 15.29
C ALA A 9 -16.57 4.83 13.83
N VAL A 10 -16.62 3.83 12.95
CA VAL A 10 -16.96 4.01 11.53
C VAL A 10 -18.48 4.15 11.39
N ASP A 11 -18.93 5.19 10.70
CA ASP A 11 -20.36 5.37 10.41
C ASP A 11 -20.85 4.29 9.45
N ARG A 12 -21.74 3.43 9.95
CA ARG A 12 -22.34 2.34 9.16
C ARG A 12 -23.21 2.86 8.02
N HIS A 13 -23.77 4.06 8.13
CA HIS A 13 -24.64 4.61 7.10
C HIS A 13 -23.88 4.83 5.78
N ALA A 14 -22.60 5.18 5.85
CA ALA A 14 -21.73 5.31 4.68
C ALA A 14 -21.58 3.99 3.91
N PHE A 15 -21.83 2.84 4.52
CA PHE A 15 -21.73 1.52 3.91
C PHE A 15 -23.08 0.88 3.57
N ALA A 16 -24.18 1.63 3.70
CA ALA A 16 -25.53 1.12 3.50
C ALA A 16 -25.92 0.93 2.02
N ALA A 17 -25.19 1.55 1.09
CA ALA A 17 -25.45 1.48 -0.35
C ALA A 17 -24.14 1.39 -1.15
N PRO A 18 -24.18 0.82 -2.37
CA PRO A 18 -23.03 0.83 -3.27
C PRO A 18 -22.53 2.26 -3.52
N TRP A 19 -21.22 2.46 -3.46
CA TRP A 19 -20.59 3.76 -3.76
C TRP A 19 -20.52 4.02 -5.26
N THR A 20 -20.45 2.96 -6.06
CA THR A 20 -20.37 3.01 -7.53
C THR A 20 -20.68 1.64 -8.12
N ASP A 21 -21.27 1.63 -9.32
CA ASP A 21 -21.49 0.42 -10.12
C ASP A 21 -20.38 0.18 -11.17
N ARG A 22 -19.31 1.00 -11.16
CA ARG A 22 -18.16 0.82 -12.06
C ARG A 22 -17.35 -0.42 -11.67
N GLN A 23 -16.66 -1.00 -12.65
CA GLN A 23 -15.55 -1.90 -12.38
C GLN A 23 -14.49 -1.16 -11.56
N VAL A 24 -14.10 -1.72 -10.41
CA VAL A 24 -13.10 -1.14 -9.54
C VAL A 24 -11.93 -2.10 -9.40
N LEU A 25 -10.71 -1.60 -9.59
CA LEU A 25 -9.48 -2.34 -9.32
C LEU A 25 -8.78 -1.71 -8.11
N LEU A 26 -8.70 -2.46 -7.02
CA LEU A 26 -7.86 -2.14 -5.87
C LEU A 26 -6.46 -2.69 -6.09
N VAL A 27 -5.48 -1.79 -6.20
CA VAL A 27 -4.07 -2.15 -6.39
C VAL A 27 -3.31 -1.92 -5.08
N GLY A 28 -2.67 -2.97 -4.59
CA GLY A 28 -1.72 -2.92 -3.49
C GLY A 28 -0.31 -2.75 -4.02
N VAL A 29 0.35 -1.65 -3.65
CA VAL A 29 1.76 -1.37 -3.94
C VAL A 29 2.48 -1.16 -2.62
N GLY A 30 3.67 -1.72 -2.46
CA GLY A 30 4.47 -1.44 -1.29
C GLY A 30 5.33 -2.60 -0.84
N ASP A 31 5.54 -2.63 0.46
CA ASP A 31 6.49 -3.49 1.13
C ASP A 31 5.83 -4.71 1.81
N SER A 32 6.50 -5.24 2.84
CA SER A 32 6.05 -6.37 3.64
C SER A 32 4.66 -6.18 4.26
N ILE A 33 4.22 -4.93 4.50
CA ILE A 33 2.92 -4.65 5.09
C ILE A 33 1.80 -5.02 4.11
N ILE A 34 1.89 -4.55 2.87
CA ILE A 34 0.90 -4.89 1.83
C ILE A 34 1.08 -6.33 1.35
N ALA A 35 2.31 -6.86 1.33
CA ALA A 35 2.57 -8.26 1.02
C ALA A 35 2.01 -9.23 2.08
N GLY A 36 1.62 -8.74 3.26
CA GLY A 36 0.98 -9.54 4.31
C GLY A 36 1.96 -10.30 5.21
N LEU A 37 3.22 -9.88 5.28
CA LEU A 37 4.21 -10.49 6.17
C LEU A 37 3.77 -10.38 7.63
N GLY A 38 3.83 -11.49 8.36
CA GLY A 38 3.44 -11.56 9.77
C GLY A 38 1.94 -11.75 10.01
N ALA A 39 1.11 -11.76 8.95
CA ALA A 39 -0.30 -12.13 9.07
C ALA A 39 -0.44 -13.65 9.32
N ARG A 40 -1.40 -14.02 10.17
CA ARG A 40 -1.69 -15.44 10.49
C ARG A 40 -2.12 -16.23 9.24
N THR A 41 -2.91 -15.61 8.38
CA THR A 41 -3.30 -16.16 7.07
C THR A 41 -3.34 -15.01 6.06
N ALA A 42 -3.43 -15.34 4.76
CA ALA A 42 -3.58 -14.32 3.71
C ALA A 42 -4.76 -13.36 3.98
N ALA A 43 -5.90 -13.87 4.47
CA ALA A 43 -7.07 -13.05 4.81
C ALA A 43 -6.83 -12.06 5.96
N HIS A 44 -5.83 -12.32 6.80
CA HIS A 44 -5.47 -11.45 7.94
C HIS A 44 -4.46 -10.37 7.57
N GLY A 45 -3.95 -10.37 6.33
CA GLY A 45 -3.07 -9.33 5.82
C GLY A 45 -3.78 -7.98 5.76
N TYR A 46 -3.03 -6.90 5.96
CA TYR A 46 -3.56 -5.53 5.93
C TYR A 46 -4.36 -5.24 4.65
N PHE A 47 -3.79 -5.59 3.49
CA PHE A 47 -4.45 -5.37 2.19
C PHE A 47 -5.77 -6.15 2.06
N SER A 48 -5.80 -7.42 2.49
CA SER A 48 -7.00 -8.24 2.45
C SER A 48 -8.11 -7.73 3.37
N ARG A 49 -7.75 -7.16 4.53
CA ARG A 49 -8.74 -6.58 5.46
C ARG A 49 -9.47 -5.37 4.90
N LEU A 50 -8.83 -4.58 4.03
CA LEU A 50 -9.51 -3.48 3.35
C LEU A 50 -10.64 -4.00 2.45
N VAL A 51 -10.42 -5.17 1.84
CA VAL A 51 -11.39 -5.84 0.96
C VAL A 51 -12.50 -6.47 1.79
N ALA A 52 -12.13 -7.31 2.76
CA ALA A 52 -13.06 -8.02 3.63
C ALA A 52 -12.39 -8.35 4.97
N CYS A 53 -13.07 -8.02 6.08
CA CYS A 53 -12.62 -8.40 7.40
C CYS A 53 -12.90 -9.89 7.65
N PRO A 54 -11.92 -10.66 8.17
CA PRO A 54 -12.17 -12.00 8.67
C PRO A 54 -13.26 -12.01 9.75
N PRO A 55 -14.15 -13.02 9.77
CA PRO A 55 -15.27 -13.07 10.69
C PRO A 55 -14.87 -13.33 12.15
N ASP A 56 -13.62 -13.73 12.40
CA ASP A 56 -13.12 -14.22 13.68
C ASP A 56 -12.36 -13.18 14.53
N GLU A 57 -12.37 -11.89 14.15
CA GLU A 57 -11.54 -10.88 14.84
C GLU A 57 -12.26 -9.56 15.16
N HIS A 58 -12.99 -8.96 14.21
CA HIS A 58 -13.61 -7.64 14.39
C HIS A 58 -15.10 -7.64 13.99
N PRO A 59 -15.99 -8.09 14.89
CA PRO A 59 -17.43 -8.15 14.60
C PRO A 59 -18.05 -6.77 14.29
N ASP A 60 -17.49 -5.70 14.85
CA ASP A 60 -17.88 -4.32 14.58
C ASP A 60 -17.56 -3.88 13.15
N MET A 61 -16.53 -4.45 12.51
CA MET A 61 -16.17 -4.18 11.12
C MET A 61 -16.95 -5.02 10.09
N ALA A 62 -17.81 -5.93 10.55
CA ALA A 62 -18.66 -6.72 9.66
C ALA A 62 -19.55 -5.79 8.80
N GLY A 63 -19.45 -5.97 7.48
CA GLY A 63 -20.16 -5.15 6.49
C GLY A 63 -19.57 -3.76 6.25
N LEU A 64 -18.43 -3.41 6.86
CA LEU A 64 -17.78 -2.09 6.73
C LEU A 64 -16.45 -2.18 5.95
N CYS A 65 -16.44 -3.01 4.91
CA CYS A 65 -15.27 -3.24 4.05
C CYS A 65 -15.59 -2.86 2.60
N LEU A 66 -14.56 -2.71 1.76
CA LEU A 66 -14.74 -2.28 0.38
C LEU A 66 -15.63 -3.22 -0.44
N SER A 67 -15.58 -4.52 -0.19
CA SER A 67 -16.45 -5.50 -0.86
C SER A 67 -17.96 -5.31 -0.57
N ALA A 68 -18.33 -4.61 0.51
CA ALA A 68 -19.73 -4.32 0.82
C ALA A 68 -20.30 -3.17 -0.05
N VAL A 69 -19.45 -2.24 -0.47
CA VAL A 69 -19.85 -0.98 -1.15
C VAL A 69 -19.37 -0.91 -2.61
N LEU A 70 -18.50 -1.82 -3.04
CA LEU A 70 -17.97 -1.92 -4.40
C LEU A 70 -18.35 -3.30 -4.97
N PRO A 71 -19.54 -3.45 -5.57
CA PRO A 71 -20.05 -4.75 -6.03
C PRO A 71 -19.20 -5.37 -7.15
N HIS A 72 -18.44 -4.57 -7.88
CA HIS A 72 -17.56 -4.99 -8.97
C HIS A 72 -16.08 -4.78 -8.64
N LEU A 73 -15.71 -5.03 -7.38
CA LEU A 73 -14.34 -4.94 -6.89
C LEU A 73 -13.49 -6.13 -7.35
N SER A 74 -12.35 -5.82 -7.94
CA SER A 74 -11.24 -6.73 -8.18
C SER A 74 -9.98 -6.24 -7.47
N THR A 75 -9.04 -7.14 -7.21
CA THR A 75 -7.83 -6.83 -6.44
C THR A 75 -6.58 -7.30 -7.15
N LEU A 76 -5.53 -6.48 -7.13
CA LEU A 76 -4.21 -6.82 -7.62
C LEU A 76 -3.17 -6.39 -6.57
N ASN A 77 -2.43 -7.33 -6.00
CA ASN A 77 -1.36 -7.02 -5.07
C ASN A 77 -0.01 -7.26 -5.76
N ILE A 78 0.77 -6.19 -5.96
CA ILE A 78 2.10 -6.22 -6.56
C ILE A 78 3.19 -5.81 -5.56
N ALA A 79 2.89 -5.85 -4.27
CA ALA A 79 3.85 -5.51 -3.21
C ALA A 79 4.95 -6.57 -3.08
N VAL A 80 6.16 -6.08 -2.77
CA VAL A 80 7.36 -6.91 -2.63
C VAL A 80 7.95 -6.66 -1.24
N SER A 81 8.11 -7.72 -0.44
CA SER A 81 8.70 -7.58 0.90
C SER A 81 10.14 -7.07 0.83
N GLY A 82 10.47 -6.09 1.66
CA GLY A 82 11.81 -5.48 1.71
C GLY A 82 12.09 -4.43 0.61
N SER A 83 11.12 -4.14 -0.25
CA SER A 83 11.24 -3.11 -1.29
C SER A 83 11.14 -1.69 -0.74
N ASN A 84 11.80 -0.73 -1.40
CA ASN A 84 11.75 0.70 -1.10
C ASN A 84 10.93 1.48 -2.15
N SER A 85 10.82 2.81 -2.01
CA SER A 85 10.05 3.65 -2.93
C SER A 85 10.44 3.53 -4.40
N LEU A 86 11.73 3.37 -4.71
CA LEU A 86 12.21 3.21 -6.09
C LEU A 86 11.83 1.84 -6.66
N ASP A 87 11.96 0.78 -5.87
CA ASP A 87 11.54 -0.57 -6.23
C ASP A 87 10.01 -0.60 -6.50
N HIS A 88 9.20 0.20 -5.79
CA HIS A 88 7.77 0.29 -6.04
C HIS A 88 7.44 0.91 -7.40
N VAL A 89 8.20 1.92 -7.85
CA VAL A 89 8.03 2.51 -9.19
C VAL A 89 8.27 1.44 -10.26
N GLN A 90 9.33 0.65 -10.10
CA GLN A 90 9.63 -0.47 -10.98
C GLN A 90 8.50 -1.52 -10.96
N ALA A 91 8.02 -1.91 -9.77
CA ALA A 91 6.93 -2.86 -9.65
C ALA A 91 5.64 -2.39 -10.37
N VAL A 92 5.31 -1.10 -10.29
CA VAL A 92 4.18 -0.54 -11.04
C VAL A 92 4.41 -0.64 -12.54
N GLN A 93 5.60 -0.27 -13.03
CA GLN A 93 5.94 -0.33 -14.46
C GLN A 93 5.90 -1.76 -15.02
N GLU A 94 6.35 -2.74 -14.23
CA GLU A 94 6.49 -4.13 -14.66
C GLU A 94 5.23 -4.97 -14.44
N HIS A 95 4.43 -4.67 -13.41
CA HIS A 95 3.39 -5.57 -12.93
C HIS A 95 1.98 -4.97 -12.91
N LEU A 96 1.81 -3.67 -13.14
CA LEU A 96 0.47 -3.09 -13.29
C LEU A 96 0.06 -3.12 -14.78
N PRO A 97 -0.84 -4.04 -15.19
CA PRO A 97 -1.33 -4.04 -16.55
C PRO A 97 -2.14 -2.79 -16.84
N ARG A 98 -2.12 -2.34 -18.10
CA ARG A 98 -2.98 -1.26 -18.56
C ARG A 98 -4.45 -1.65 -18.38
N GLN A 99 -5.20 -0.80 -17.68
CA GLN A 99 -6.64 -0.99 -17.46
C GLN A 99 -7.46 -0.34 -18.57
N ALA A 100 -8.71 -0.77 -18.71
CA ALA A 100 -9.68 -0.07 -19.51
C ALA A 100 -9.96 1.33 -18.92
N ALA A 101 -10.33 2.29 -19.76
CA ALA A 101 -10.44 3.70 -19.37
C ALA A 101 -11.54 3.95 -18.34
N GLU A 102 -12.56 3.10 -18.33
CA GLU A 102 -13.73 3.15 -17.44
C GLU A 102 -13.49 2.49 -16.09
N THR A 103 -12.43 1.69 -15.93
CA THR A 103 -12.07 1.07 -14.64
C THR A 103 -11.68 2.15 -13.64
N LEU A 104 -12.32 2.16 -12.47
CA LEU A 104 -11.90 3.01 -11.37
C LEU A 104 -10.72 2.36 -10.65
N GLY A 105 -9.57 3.03 -10.61
CA GLY A 105 -8.41 2.58 -9.85
C GLY A 105 -8.45 3.10 -8.40
N LEU A 106 -8.29 2.19 -7.44
CA LEU A 106 -7.99 2.53 -6.05
C LEU A 106 -6.59 2.02 -5.73
N VAL A 107 -5.70 2.89 -5.27
CA VAL A 107 -4.30 2.51 -4.97
C VAL A 107 -4.09 2.59 -3.46
N VAL A 108 -3.57 1.50 -2.89
CA VAL A 108 -3.11 1.44 -1.51
C VAL A 108 -1.59 1.30 -1.54
N LEU A 109 -0.90 2.31 -1.01
CA LEU A 109 0.56 2.38 -1.01
C LEU A 109 1.09 2.34 0.42
N THR A 110 2.03 1.43 0.70
CA THR A 110 2.94 1.55 1.85
C THR A 110 4.36 1.75 1.35
N THR A 111 5.06 2.76 1.87
CA THR A 111 6.43 3.09 1.47
C THR A 111 7.14 3.90 2.56
N GLY A 112 8.46 4.05 2.49
CA GLY A 112 9.26 4.92 3.35
C GLY A 112 9.96 4.21 4.50
N GLY A 113 9.40 3.12 5.03
CA GLY A 113 10.06 2.33 6.08
C GLY A 113 11.41 1.78 5.60
N ASN A 114 11.40 0.99 4.53
CA ASN A 114 12.62 0.42 3.97
C ASN A 114 13.56 1.45 3.36
N ASP A 115 13.08 2.66 3.06
CA ASP A 115 13.90 3.77 2.57
C ASP A 115 14.83 4.29 3.68
N LEU A 116 14.30 4.36 4.91
CA LEU A 116 14.99 4.94 6.05
C LEU A 116 15.73 3.92 6.92
N ILE A 117 15.22 2.69 7.05
CA ILE A 117 15.78 1.64 7.92
C ILE A 117 16.21 0.38 7.15
N HIS A 118 16.58 0.54 5.87
CA HIS A 118 16.89 -0.56 4.95
C HIS A 118 17.83 -1.61 5.55
N TRP A 119 17.32 -2.84 5.68
CA TRP A 119 18.02 -3.99 6.26
C TRP A 119 18.76 -3.73 7.57
N TYR A 120 18.43 -2.67 8.31
CA TYR A 120 19.14 -2.21 9.50
C TYR A 120 20.67 -2.14 9.31
N GLY A 121 21.13 -1.75 8.12
CA GLY A 121 22.56 -1.59 7.81
C GLY A 121 23.31 -2.89 7.51
N ARG A 122 22.61 -4.01 7.27
CA ARG A 122 23.24 -5.25 6.76
C ARG A 122 23.79 -5.10 5.34
N GLN A 123 23.39 -4.06 4.61
CA GLN A 123 23.90 -3.69 3.30
C GLN A 123 24.36 -2.23 3.30
N PRO A 124 25.33 -1.85 2.43
CA PRO A 124 25.74 -0.47 2.28
C PRO A 124 24.56 0.44 1.87
N PRO A 125 24.55 1.71 2.30
CA PRO A 125 23.53 2.65 1.89
C PRO A 125 23.59 2.91 0.38
N ARG A 126 22.42 3.08 -0.23
CA ARG A 126 22.23 3.43 -1.65
C ARG A 126 21.04 4.37 -1.78
N GLU A 127 20.84 4.92 -2.98
CA GLU A 127 19.64 5.70 -3.29
C GLU A 127 18.37 4.88 -3.03
N GLY A 128 17.40 5.49 -2.33
CA GLY A 128 16.18 4.81 -1.88
C GLY A 128 16.40 3.84 -0.70
N ALA A 129 17.59 3.73 -0.12
CA ALA A 129 17.89 2.86 1.02
C ALA A 129 19.05 3.44 1.82
N MET A 130 18.77 4.51 2.56
CA MET A 130 19.79 5.46 3.02
C MET A 130 20.30 5.20 4.44
N TYR A 131 19.83 4.14 5.09
CA TYR A 131 20.24 3.83 6.47
C TYR A 131 21.77 3.69 6.59
N GLY A 132 22.39 4.54 7.41
CA GLY A 132 23.84 4.56 7.61
C GLY A 132 24.63 5.41 6.62
N ALA A 133 23.98 6.14 5.70
CA ALA A 133 24.64 7.10 4.82
C ALA A 133 25.18 8.31 5.59
N THR A 134 26.36 8.78 5.22
CA THR A 134 26.82 10.13 5.55
C THR A 134 26.14 11.16 4.65
N LEU A 135 26.10 12.43 5.07
CA LEU A 135 25.55 13.50 4.24
C LEU A 135 26.24 13.58 2.87
N ALA A 136 27.58 13.49 2.83
CA ALA A 136 28.35 13.52 1.59
C ALA A 136 27.98 12.36 0.63
N GLN A 137 27.64 11.18 1.15
CA GLN A 137 27.13 10.08 0.31
C GLN A 137 25.72 10.35 -0.22
N ALA A 138 24.91 11.06 0.57
CA ALA A 138 23.51 11.33 0.27
C ALA A 138 23.29 12.58 -0.63
N GLU A 139 24.23 13.52 -0.67
CA GLU A 139 24.19 14.72 -1.52
C GLU A 139 23.68 14.46 -2.94
N PRO A 140 24.25 13.51 -3.73
CA PRO A 140 23.77 13.26 -5.08
C PRO A 140 22.31 12.76 -5.13
N TRP A 141 21.85 12.01 -4.13
CA TRP A 141 20.48 11.49 -4.06
C TRP A 141 19.48 12.59 -3.68
N ILE A 142 19.89 13.51 -2.80
CA ILE A 142 19.10 14.70 -2.43
C ILE A 142 18.91 15.59 -3.66
N GLU A 143 19.97 15.81 -4.42
CA GLU A 143 19.91 16.57 -5.68
C GLU A 143 19.01 15.91 -6.72
N ALA A 144 19.13 14.59 -6.91
CA ALA A 144 18.26 13.85 -7.83
C ALA A 144 16.77 13.93 -7.42
N PHE A 145 16.48 13.80 -6.12
CA PHE A 145 15.13 13.96 -5.60
C PHE A 145 14.57 15.36 -5.87
N ALA A 146 15.36 16.42 -5.63
CA ALA A 146 14.94 17.80 -5.88
C ALA A 146 14.68 18.11 -7.36
N GLN A 147 15.31 17.38 -8.27
CA GLN A 147 15.12 17.52 -9.72
C GLN A 147 13.91 16.74 -10.25
N THR A 148 13.35 15.82 -9.47
CA THR A 148 12.17 15.05 -9.88
C THR A 148 10.96 16.00 -9.89
N PRO A 149 10.36 16.31 -11.05
CA PRO A 149 9.25 17.27 -11.11
C PRO A 149 8.06 16.68 -10.35
N SER A 150 7.48 17.46 -9.44
CA SER A 150 6.16 17.17 -8.89
C SER A 150 5.13 17.21 -10.02
N GLY A 151 4.88 16.07 -10.68
CA GLY A 151 3.73 15.87 -11.56
C GLY A 151 3.95 15.94 -13.09
N ALA A 152 5.07 15.44 -13.62
CA ALA A 152 5.19 15.26 -15.08
C ALA A 152 4.61 13.92 -15.54
N HIS A 153 3.28 13.84 -15.65
CA HIS A 153 2.62 12.84 -16.49
C HIS A 153 1.97 13.57 -17.67
N SER A 154 2.65 13.54 -18.82
CA SER A 154 2.09 13.77 -20.15
C SER A 154 1.38 12.52 -20.65
#